data_AF-A0A0C3FSS1-F1
#
_entry.id   AF-A0A0C3FSS1-F1
#
_cell.length_a   1.000
_cell.length_b   1.000
_cell.length_c   1.000
_cell.angle_alpha   90.00
_cell.angle_beta   90.00
_cell.angle_gamma   90.00
#
_symmetry.space_group_name_H-M   'P 1'
#
loop_
_entity.id
_entity.type
_entity.pdbx_description
1 polymer ?
#
loop_
_entity_poly.entity_id
_entity_poly.type
_entity_poly.pdbx_seq_one_letter_code
_entity_poly.pdbx_strand_id
1 'polypeptide(L)'
;MFLRIKGFMKTPAYYITHRRSLPHLRVLEIAKCDFIKKLSWWLQAGNEPVDTLRLDIERRGDIPAYQALMCAVDWSLRELRIHFKNNVDLVDSAMAEIFGHDADTPRRQGTPHLPPIASPYLERISLDLGISSPEDLSGIDWHTIDQVFSRPNFSSLKLVMVKVRVEMSPMDWRERRERTQSWLAARLPCCRARGIFDSEAISA
;
A
#
# COMPACT_ATOMS: atom_id res chain seq x y z
N MET A 1 6.93 -3.56 19.38
CA MET A 1 5.52 -3.92 19.66
C MET A 1 4.73 -3.91 18.37
N PHE A 2 3.78 -4.84 18.20
CA PHE A 2 2.94 -5.00 17.01
C PHE A 2 1.49 -4.68 17.38
N LEU A 3 0.85 -3.74 16.68
CA LEU A 3 -0.57 -3.45 16.85
C LEU A 3 -1.33 -3.86 15.60
N ARG A 4 -2.28 -4.79 15.78
CA ARG A 4 -3.16 -5.27 14.72
C ARG A 4 -4.59 -4.85 15.00
N ILE A 5 -5.15 -4.02 14.12
CA ILE A 5 -6.52 -3.54 14.23
C ILE A 5 -7.39 -4.35 13.24
N LYS A 6 -8.18 -5.30 13.77
CA LYS A 6 -9.15 -6.10 12.99
C LYS A 6 -10.58 -5.73 13.37
N GLY A 7 -11.35 -5.18 12.43
CA GLY A 7 -12.81 -5.03 12.51
C GLY A 7 -13.34 -4.03 13.54
N PHE A 8 -14.68 -4.04 13.72
CA PHE A 8 -15.45 -3.24 14.67
C PHE A 8 -15.06 -3.57 16.13
N MET A 9 -13.84 -3.28 16.53
CA MET A 9 -13.49 -3.30 17.94
C MET A 9 -13.92 -1.96 18.55
N LYS A 10 -14.75 -2.02 19.61
CA LYS A 10 -15.00 -0.89 20.52
C LYS A 10 -13.74 -0.50 21.32
N THR A 11 -12.75 -1.39 21.37
CA THR A 11 -11.58 -1.34 22.27
C THR A 11 -10.41 -0.43 21.83
N PRO A 12 -9.99 -0.36 20.55
CA PRO A 12 -8.94 0.57 20.10
C PRO A 12 -9.35 2.01 20.31
N ALA A 13 -10.63 2.33 20.15
CA ALA A 13 -11.16 3.67 20.43
C ALA A 13 -10.84 4.11 21.86
N TYR A 14 -10.97 3.21 22.84
CA TYR A 14 -10.69 3.50 24.25
C TYR A 14 -9.21 3.80 24.52
N TYR A 15 -8.29 3.03 23.94
CA TYR A 15 -6.84 3.30 24.06
C TYR A 15 -6.43 4.60 23.36
N ILE A 16 -7.06 4.89 22.22
CA ILE A 16 -6.82 6.09 21.42
C ILE A 16 -7.36 7.35 22.11
N THR A 17 -8.52 7.27 22.76
CA THR A 17 -9.09 8.40 23.52
C THR A 17 -8.31 8.73 24.79
N HIS A 18 -7.57 7.77 25.36
CA HIS A 18 -6.85 7.97 26.62
C HIS A 18 -5.40 8.47 26.49
N ARG A 19 -4.97 8.93 25.31
CA ARG A 19 -3.63 9.54 25.08
C ARG A 19 -2.45 8.74 25.67
N ARG A 20 -2.56 7.41 25.81
CA ARG A 20 -1.40 6.62 26.20
C ARG A 20 -0.50 6.49 24.99
N SER A 21 0.70 7.08 25.10
CA SER A 21 1.76 6.89 24.13
C SER A 21 2.09 5.40 24.00
N LEU A 22 2.44 4.98 22.79
CA LEU A 22 2.90 3.63 22.51
C LEU A 22 4.37 3.73 22.04
N PRO A 23 5.33 4.02 22.93
CA PRO A 23 6.73 4.37 22.60
C PRO A 23 7.52 3.30 21.84
N HIS A 24 6.91 2.15 21.61
CA HIS A 24 7.51 0.97 21.00
C HIS A 24 6.67 0.41 19.85
N LEU A 25 5.64 1.14 19.40
CA LEU A 25 4.85 0.73 18.25
C LEU A 25 5.70 0.86 16.99
N ARG A 26 6.10 -0.27 16.40
CA ARG A 26 6.91 -0.29 15.17
C ARG A 26 6.14 -0.75 13.95
N VAL A 27 5.08 -1.52 14.17
CA VAL A 27 4.27 -2.10 13.11
C VAL A 27 2.81 -1.81 13.38
N LEU A 28 2.17 -1.15 12.41
CA LEU A 28 0.76 -0.83 12.42
C LEU A 28 0.07 -1.58 11.27
N GLU A 29 -0.86 -2.47 11.62
CA GLU A 29 -1.67 -3.20 10.64
C GLU A 29 -3.14 -2.82 10.75
N ILE A 30 -3.72 -2.38 9.63
CA ILE A 30 -5.10 -1.89 9.53
C ILE A 30 -5.82 -2.74 8.49
N ALA A 31 -6.73 -3.59 8.98
CA ALA A 31 -7.47 -4.51 8.13
C ALA A 31 -8.89 -4.03 7.76
N LYS A 32 -9.47 -3.09 8.53
CA LYS A 32 -10.85 -2.59 8.37
C LYS A 32 -10.99 -1.13 8.81
N CYS A 33 -11.80 -0.36 8.08
CA CYS A 33 -11.61 1.09 7.91
C CYS A 33 -12.59 2.01 8.67
N ASP A 34 -13.42 1.55 9.61
CA ASP A 34 -14.41 2.44 10.24
C ASP A 34 -13.79 3.51 11.19
N PHE A 35 -12.49 3.39 11.49
CA PHE A 35 -11.80 4.21 12.51
C PHE A 35 -10.61 5.03 12.00
N ILE A 36 -10.27 5.00 10.70
CA ILE A 36 -8.99 5.59 10.23
C ILE A 36 -8.87 7.08 10.57
N LYS A 37 -9.94 7.87 10.47
CA LYS A 37 -9.91 9.30 10.83
C LYS A 37 -9.48 9.56 12.27
N LYS A 38 -9.86 8.67 13.20
CA LYS A 38 -9.49 8.81 14.62
C LYS A 38 -8.09 8.28 14.87
N LEU A 39 -7.65 7.26 14.11
CA LEU A 39 -6.29 6.73 14.17
C LEU A 39 -5.27 7.73 13.61
N SER A 40 -5.56 8.40 12.49
CA SER A 40 -4.68 9.41 11.90
C SER A 40 -4.48 10.59 12.87
N TRP A 41 -5.56 11.07 13.48
CA TRP A 41 -5.48 12.11 14.51
C TRP A 41 -4.63 11.68 15.72
N TRP A 42 -4.78 10.43 16.16
CA TRP A 42 -3.98 9.90 17.27
C TRP A 42 -2.48 9.81 16.93
N LEU A 43 -2.13 9.36 15.74
CA LEU A 43 -0.73 9.30 15.29
C LEU A 43 -0.11 10.69 15.18
N GLN A 44 -0.86 11.66 14.66
CA GLN A 44 -0.42 13.06 14.61
C GLN A 44 -0.18 13.67 15.99
N ALA A 45 -0.93 13.23 17.01
CA ALA A 45 -0.74 13.71 18.38
C ALA A 45 0.41 13.01 19.14
N GLY A 46 0.78 11.79 18.72
CA GLY A 46 1.71 10.93 19.45
C GLY A 46 3.18 11.02 19.05
N ASN A 47 3.50 11.52 17.85
CA ASN A 47 4.87 11.53 17.28
C ASN A 47 5.61 10.17 17.37
N GLU A 48 4.86 9.07 17.44
CA GLU A 48 5.45 7.74 17.57
C GLU A 48 5.96 7.25 16.21
N PRO A 49 7.23 6.81 16.09
CA PRO A 49 7.77 6.34 14.83
C PRO A 49 7.16 4.97 14.46
N VAL A 50 6.48 4.90 13.32
CA VAL A 50 5.93 3.65 12.76
C VAL A 50 6.80 3.21 11.58
N ASP A 51 7.65 2.22 11.82
CA ASP A 51 8.58 1.72 10.81
C ASP A 51 7.86 0.91 9.70
N THR A 52 6.76 0.23 10.03
CA THR A 52 6.01 -0.62 9.09
C THR A 52 4.52 -0.34 9.14
N LEU A 53 3.94 -0.03 7.99
CA LEU A 53 2.50 0.15 7.81
C LEU A 53 1.95 -0.95 6.90
N ARG A 54 0.87 -1.60 7.34
CA ARG A 54 0.14 -2.61 6.56
C ARG A 54 -1.31 -2.19 6.40
N LEU A 55 -1.75 -2.07 5.16
CA LEU A 55 -3.08 -1.58 4.79
C LEU A 55 -3.83 -2.65 4.00
N ASP A 56 -5.03 -3.03 4.43
CA ASP A 56 -5.98 -3.77 3.60
C ASP A 56 -6.99 -2.78 3.00
N ILE A 57 -6.91 -2.53 1.69
CA ILE A 57 -7.81 -1.63 0.97
C ILE A 57 -8.92 -2.47 0.33
N GLU A 58 -10.12 -2.41 0.92
CA GLU A 58 -11.31 -3.10 0.40
C GLU A 58 -12.19 -2.18 -0.45
N ARG A 59 -12.12 -0.85 -0.26
CA ARG A 59 -13.01 0.13 -0.93
C ARG A 59 -12.27 1.40 -1.34
N ARG A 60 -12.68 1.98 -2.47
CA ARG A 60 -12.13 3.25 -2.98
C ARG A 60 -12.32 4.41 -2.01
N GLY A 61 -13.45 4.45 -1.30
CA GLY A 61 -13.75 5.50 -0.33
C GLY A 61 -12.78 5.57 0.86
N ASP A 62 -11.98 4.53 1.07
CA ASP A 62 -11.01 4.46 2.17
C ASP A 62 -9.67 5.12 1.81
N ILE A 63 -9.37 5.30 0.52
CA ILE A 63 -8.07 5.79 0.03
C ILE A 63 -7.68 7.15 0.63
N PRO A 64 -8.58 8.16 0.72
CA PRO A 64 -8.23 9.44 1.34
C PRO A 64 -7.84 9.30 2.82
N ALA A 65 -8.43 8.34 3.53
CA ALA A 65 -8.12 8.10 4.93
C ALA A 65 -6.75 7.41 5.07
N TYR A 66 -6.42 6.47 4.18
CA TYR A 66 -5.10 5.87 4.09
C TYR A 66 -4.02 6.88 3.74
N GLN A 67 -4.28 7.80 2.81
CA GLN A 67 -3.36 8.87 2.48
C GLN A 67 -3.07 9.74 3.72
N ALA A 68 -4.10 10.15 4.47
CA ALA A 68 -3.95 10.95 5.69
C ALA A 68 -3.10 10.25 6.74
N LEU A 69 -3.32 8.94 6.89
CA LEU A 69 -2.57 8.09 7.79
C LEU A 69 -1.10 8.01 7.39
N MET A 70 -0.84 7.80 6.11
CA MET A 70 0.53 7.68 5.61
C MET A 70 1.30 8.99 5.76
N CYS A 71 0.68 10.14 5.48
CA CYS A 71 1.28 11.45 5.77
C CYS A 71 1.63 11.61 7.27
N ALA A 72 0.83 11.03 8.17
CA ALA A 72 1.10 11.11 9.61
C ALA A 72 2.32 10.29 10.05
N VAL A 73 2.66 9.22 9.33
CA VAL A 73 3.79 8.33 9.66
C VAL A 73 4.99 8.45 8.71
N ASP A 74 4.88 9.28 7.68
CA ASP A 74 5.79 9.41 6.53
C ASP A 74 7.27 9.48 6.93
N TRP A 75 7.59 10.32 7.91
CA TRP A 75 8.97 10.57 8.36
C TRP A 75 9.65 9.38 9.04
N SER A 76 8.91 8.35 9.43
CA SER A 76 9.43 7.15 10.10
C SER A 76 9.24 5.85 9.30
N LEU A 77 8.44 5.92 8.24
CA LEU A 77 7.98 4.75 7.51
C LEU A 77 9.13 4.16 6.66
N ARG A 78 9.52 2.92 6.96
CA ARG A 78 10.52 2.16 6.20
C ARG A 78 9.90 1.09 5.32
N GLU A 79 8.76 0.55 5.72
CA GLU A 79 8.09 -0.53 5.01
C GLU A 79 6.60 -0.26 4.89
N LEU A 80 6.10 -0.35 3.67
CA LEU A 80 4.70 -0.23 3.35
C LEU A 80 4.20 -1.52 2.70
N ARG A 81 3.14 -2.10 3.24
CA ARG A 81 2.42 -3.20 2.61
C ARG A 81 0.99 -2.78 2.33
N ILE A 82 0.57 -2.90 1.08
CA ILE A 82 -0.81 -2.63 0.68
C ILE A 82 -1.38 -3.91 0.10
N HIS A 83 -2.49 -4.37 0.65
CA HIS A 83 -3.21 -5.52 0.17
C HIS A 83 -4.54 -5.07 -0.45
N PHE A 84 -4.71 -5.40 -1.71
CA PHE A 84 -5.88 -5.08 -2.52
C PHE A 84 -6.72 -6.34 -2.68
N LYS A 85 -7.91 -6.32 -2.08
CA LYS A 85 -8.77 -7.49 -2.06
C LYS A 85 -9.67 -7.53 -3.30
N ASN A 86 -9.36 -8.43 -4.23
CA ASN A 86 -10.18 -8.82 -5.38
C ASN A 86 -10.71 -7.64 -6.22
N ASN A 87 -9.99 -6.52 -6.24
CA ASN A 87 -10.44 -5.33 -6.96
C ASN A 87 -9.23 -4.58 -7.53
N VAL A 88 -8.98 -4.85 -8.79
CA VAL A 88 -7.87 -4.28 -9.54
C VAL A 88 -8.04 -2.78 -9.77
N ASP A 89 -9.28 -2.31 -9.96
CA ASP A 89 -9.58 -0.87 -10.16
C ASP A 89 -9.19 -0.01 -8.94
N LEU A 90 -9.06 -0.64 -7.76
CA LEU A 90 -8.58 0.04 -6.56
C LEU A 90 -7.07 0.30 -6.60
N VAL A 91 -6.30 -0.53 -7.31
CA VAL A 91 -4.84 -0.39 -7.37
C VAL A 91 -4.48 0.95 -8.00
N ASP A 92 -5.01 1.25 -9.19
CA ASP A 92 -4.72 2.49 -9.91
C ASP A 92 -5.13 3.72 -9.11
N SER A 93 -6.34 3.68 -8.57
CA SER A 93 -6.87 4.76 -7.73
C SER A 93 -6.00 5.00 -6.50
N ALA A 94 -5.61 3.93 -5.81
CA ALA A 94 -4.79 4.04 -4.62
C ALA A 94 -3.39 4.52 -4.98
N MET A 95 -2.77 4.00 -6.03
CA MET A 95 -1.42 4.41 -6.43
C MET A 95 -1.39 5.88 -6.84
N ALA A 96 -2.37 6.34 -7.62
CA ALA A 96 -2.49 7.73 -8.03
C ALA A 96 -2.74 8.69 -6.84
N GLU A 97 -3.60 8.31 -5.89
CA GLU A 97 -3.91 9.17 -4.74
C GLU A 97 -2.81 9.14 -3.67
N ILE A 98 -2.25 7.97 -3.37
CA ILE A 98 -1.25 7.78 -2.31
C ILE A 98 0.11 8.36 -2.72
N PHE A 99 0.56 8.06 -3.94
CA PHE A 99 1.88 8.46 -4.41
C PHE A 99 1.85 9.65 -5.36
N GLY A 100 0.66 10.16 -5.70
CA GLY A 100 0.46 11.31 -6.57
C GLY A 100 0.66 10.98 -8.04
N HIS A 101 -0.35 11.25 -8.87
CA HIS A 101 -0.15 11.41 -10.30
C HIS A 101 0.36 12.82 -10.62
N ASP A 102 1.13 12.97 -11.69
CA ASP A 102 1.59 14.26 -12.18
C ASP A 102 0.45 15.28 -12.37
N ALA A 103 0.83 16.56 -12.32
CA ALA A 103 0.01 17.75 -12.10
C ALA A 103 -1.17 18.02 -13.07
N ASP A 104 -1.34 17.21 -14.12
CA ASP A 104 -2.25 17.48 -15.24
C ASP A 104 -3.62 16.78 -15.18
N THR A 105 -3.88 15.96 -14.15
CA THR A 105 -5.21 15.36 -14.00
C THR A 105 -6.19 16.45 -13.53
N PRO A 106 -7.28 16.75 -14.27
CA PRO A 106 -8.23 17.79 -13.90
C PRO A 106 -8.81 17.52 -12.51
N ARG A 107 -8.45 18.40 -11.57
CA ARG A 107 -8.75 18.26 -10.15
C ARG A 107 -10.26 18.24 -9.93
N ARG A 108 -10.76 17.21 -9.25
CA ARG A 108 -12.13 17.21 -8.72
C ARG A 108 -12.20 18.25 -7.62
N GLN A 109 -12.95 19.34 -7.84
CA GLN A 109 -13.13 20.39 -6.85
C GLN A 109 -13.80 19.81 -5.58
N GLY A 110 -13.22 20.09 -4.41
CA GLY A 110 -13.88 19.87 -3.11
C GLY A 110 -13.28 18.83 -2.17
N THR A 111 -12.25 18.07 -2.58
CA THR A 111 -11.55 17.15 -1.67
C THR A 111 -10.24 17.80 -1.17
N PRO A 112 -10.01 17.90 0.15
CA PRO A 112 -8.74 18.40 0.68
C PRO A 112 -7.61 17.47 0.21
N HIS A 113 -6.74 18.00 -0.65
CA HIS A 113 -5.63 17.26 -1.25
C HIS A 113 -4.51 17.15 -0.22
N LEU A 114 -4.19 15.93 0.18
CA LEU A 114 -3.01 15.66 1.01
C LEU A 114 -1.77 15.60 0.11
N PRO A 115 -0.59 15.95 0.62
CA PRO A 115 0.63 15.83 -0.16
C PRO A 115 0.85 14.36 -0.56
N PRO A 116 1.38 14.09 -1.76
CA PRO A 116 1.87 12.75 -2.11
C PRO A 116 2.91 12.29 -1.11
N ILE A 117 2.99 10.98 -0.91
CA ILE A 117 4.00 10.40 -0.03
C ILE A 117 5.38 10.56 -0.66
N ALA A 118 6.27 11.14 0.13
CA ALA A 118 7.63 11.41 -0.27
C ALA A 118 8.64 10.97 0.80
N SER A 119 8.26 10.05 1.68
CA SER A 119 9.15 9.52 2.72
C SER A 119 10.51 9.17 2.13
N PRO A 120 11.58 9.91 2.50
CA PRO A 120 12.93 9.60 2.04
C PRO A 120 13.48 8.33 2.69
N TYR A 121 12.75 7.75 3.64
CA TYR A 121 13.15 6.57 4.42
C TYR A 121 12.43 5.30 3.97
N LEU A 122 11.52 5.38 3.00
CA LEU A 122 10.81 4.20 2.53
C LEU A 122 11.76 3.27 1.77
N GLU A 123 12.07 2.13 2.39
CA GLU A 123 12.99 1.13 1.86
C GLU A 123 12.26 -0.01 1.15
N ARG A 124 11.02 -0.29 1.53
CA ARG A 124 10.28 -1.47 1.06
C ARG A 124 8.82 -1.15 0.78
N ILE A 125 8.35 -1.52 -0.41
CA ILE A 125 6.93 -1.51 -0.78
C ILE A 125 6.54 -2.92 -1.15
N SER A 126 5.43 -3.40 -0.59
CA SER A 126 4.81 -4.67 -0.99
C SER A 126 3.38 -4.42 -1.43
N LEU A 127 3.05 -4.83 -2.65
CA LEU A 127 1.70 -4.83 -3.20
C LEU A 127 1.21 -6.28 -3.18
N ASP A 128 0.17 -6.57 -2.41
CA ASP A 128 -0.46 -7.89 -2.33
C ASP A 128 -1.79 -7.82 -3.07
N LEU A 129 -1.89 -8.53 -4.19
CA LEU A 129 -2.98 -8.43 -5.14
C LEU A 129 -3.78 -9.74 -5.11
N GLY A 130 -5.03 -9.69 -4.66
CA GLY A 130 -5.98 -10.77 -4.89
C GLY A 130 -6.59 -10.64 -6.28
N ILE A 131 -6.40 -11.65 -7.14
CA ILE A 131 -6.97 -11.71 -8.48
C ILE A 131 -7.70 -13.03 -8.71
N SER A 132 -8.73 -13.00 -9.55
CA SER A 132 -9.46 -14.21 -9.98
C SER A 132 -8.79 -14.84 -11.19
N SER A 133 -8.18 -14.03 -12.06
CA SER A 133 -7.48 -14.45 -13.26
C SER A 133 -6.23 -13.58 -13.52
N PRO A 134 -5.15 -14.11 -14.11
CA PRO A 134 -3.98 -13.33 -14.52
C PRO A 134 -4.32 -12.14 -15.42
N GLU A 135 -5.39 -12.26 -16.22
CA GLU A 135 -5.91 -11.21 -17.09
C GLU A 135 -6.36 -9.98 -16.28
N ASP A 136 -6.80 -10.17 -15.03
CA ASP A 136 -7.18 -9.05 -14.16
C ASP A 136 -6.00 -8.08 -13.97
N LEU A 137 -4.75 -8.57 -13.96
CA LEU A 137 -3.57 -7.71 -13.82
C LEU A 137 -3.40 -6.72 -14.98
N SER A 138 -3.98 -7.01 -16.15
CA SER A 138 -3.92 -6.12 -17.31
C SER A 138 -4.69 -4.81 -17.12
N GLY A 139 -5.62 -4.78 -16.14
CA GLY A 139 -6.36 -3.59 -15.77
C GLY A 139 -5.56 -2.58 -14.94
N ILE A 140 -4.38 -2.95 -14.42
CA ILE A 140 -3.53 -2.05 -13.62
C ILE A 140 -2.70 -1.17 -14.55
N ASP A 141 -2.67 0.13 -14.27
CA ASP A 141 -1.74 1.08 -14.87
C ASP A 141 -0.32 0.93 -14.28
N TRP A 142 0.32 -0.17 -14.68
CA TRP A 142 1.72 -0.46 -14.32
C TRP A 142 2.69 0.63 -14.76
N HIS A 143 2.37 1.37 -15.82
CA HIS A 143 3.22 2.44 -16.31
C HIS A 143 3.31 3.57 -15.29
N THR A 144 2.17 3.99 -14.76
CA THR A 144 2.12 4.99 -13.68
C THR A 144 2.83 4.49 -12.41
N ILE A 145 2.66 3.22 -12.05
CA ILE A 145 3.37 2.62 -10.90
C ILE A 145 4.89 2.68 -11.10
N ASP A 146 5.38 2.30 -12.29
CA ASP A 146 6.82 2.33 -12.60
C ASP A 146 7.36 3.76 -12.59
N GLN A 147 6.61 4.72 -13.14
CA GLN A 147 6.94 6.14 -13.08
C GLN A 147 7.06 6.64 -11.64
N VAL A 148 6.09 6.32 -10.78
CA VAL A 148 6.13 6.68 -9.36
C VAL A 148 7.43 6.19 -8.71
N PHE A 149 7.78 4.92 -8.90
CA PHE A 149 8.99 4.35 -8.29
C PHE A 149 10.29 4.83 -8.93
N SER A 150 10.24 5.42 -10.13
CA SER A 150 11.42 6.04 -10.77
C SER A 150 11.76 7.42 -10.20
N ARG A 151 10.85 8.06 -9.44
CA ARG A 151 11.05 9.42 -8.94
C ARG A 151 12.18 9.51 -7.91
N PRO A 152 12.89 10.66 -7.83
CA PRO A 152 14.04 10.83 -6.93
C PRO A 152 13.75 10.64 -5.43
N ASN A 153 12.52 10.91 -4.99
CA ASN A 153 12.07 10.71 -3.61
C ASN A 153 12.04 9.21 -3.20
N PHE A 154 12.05 8.28 -4.16
CA PHE A 154 12.18 6.84 -3.91
C PHE A 154 13.59 6.30 -4.14
N SER A 155 14.61 7.16 -4.05
CA SER A 155 16.03 6.74 -4.17
C SER A 155 16.45 5.75 -3.08
N SER A 156 15.90 5.86 -1.87
CA SER A 156 16.14 4.93 -0.76
C SER A 156 15.41 3.59 -0.90
N LEU A 157 14.51 3.45 -1.88
CA LEU A 157 13.72 2.24 -2.09
C LEU A 157 14.65 1.08 -2.52
N LYS A 158 14.65 0.01 -1.72
CA LYS A 158 15.48 -1.19 -1.91
C LYS A 158 14.69 -2.37 -2.45
N LEU A 159 13.37 -2.39 -2.23
CA LEU A 159 12.51 -3.50 -2.64
C LEU A 159 11.10 -3.02 -3.00
N VAL A 160 10.65 -3.41 -4.19
CA VAL A 160 9.27 -3.40 -4.64
C VAL A 160 8.88 -4.86 -4.85
N MET A 161 8.07 -5.39 -3.95
CA MET A 161 7.55 -6.75 -3.99
C MET A 161 6.11 -6.73 -4.50
N VAL A 162 5.83 -7.45 -5.58
CA VAL A 162 4.45 -7.68 -6.03
C VAL A 162 4.07 -9.14 -5.75
N LYS A 163 3.17 -9.32 -4.79
CA LYS A 163 2.58 -10.62 -4.45
C LYS A 163 1.25 -10.74 -5.15
N VAL A 164 1.04 -11.82 -5.89
CA VAL A 164 -0.20 -12.08 -6.60
C VAL A 164 -0.80 -13.36 -6.06
N ARG A 165 -1.96 -13.25 -5.41
CA ARG A 165 -2.75 -14.38 -4.96
C ARG A 165 -3.79 -14.70 -6.02
N VAL A 166 -3.72 -15.90 -6.57
CA VAL A 166 -4.66 -16.37 -7.59
C VAL A 166 -5.50 -17.49 -7.01
N GLU A 167 -6.82 -17.35 -7.09
CA GLU A 167 -7.76 -18.44 -6.79
C GLU A 167 -7.76 -19.43 -7.98
N MET A 168 -6.87 -20.42 -7.96
CA MET A 168 -6.71 -21.37 -9.07
C MET A 168 -6.60 -22.82 -8.64
N SER A 169 -6.96 -23.72 -9.57
CA SER A 169 -6.74 -25.16 -9.43
C SER A 169 -5.23 -25.49 -9.35
N PRO A 170 -4.81 -26.42 -8.48
CA PRO A 170 -3.39 -26.77 -8.30
C PRO A 170 -2.70 -27.31 -9.56
N MET A 171 -3.46 -27.88 -10.49
CA MET A 171 -2.92 -28.62 -11.65
C MET A 171 -2.17 -27.74 -12.66
N ASP A 172 -2.46 -26.43 -12.71
CA ASP A 172 -1.84 -25.48 -13.66
C ASP A 172 -0.88 -24.48 -12.98
N TRP A 173 -0.63 -24.63 -11.68
CA TRP A 173 -0.07 -23.54 -10.88
C TRP A 173 1.38 -23.17 -11.25
N ARG A 174 2.24 -24.15 -11.54
CA ARG A 174 3.67 -23.89 -11.78
C ARG A 174 3.92 -23.08 -13.05
N GLU A 175 3.35 -23.50 -14.17
CA GLU A 175 3.52 -22.82 -15.46
C GLU A 175 2.92 -21.39 -15.40
N ARG A 176 1.73 -21.25 -14.80
CA ARG A 176 1.09 -19.95 -14.63
C ARG A 176 1.89 -19.04 -13.69
N ARG A 177 2.48 -19.58 -12.62
CA ARG A 177 3.36 -18.81 -11.71
C ARG A 177 4.54 -18.20 -12.46
N GLU A 178 5.27 -18.99 -13.23
CA GLU A 178 6.44 -18.51 -13.99
C GLU A 178 6.03 -17.48 -15.05
N ARG A 179 4.91 -17.71 -15.74
CA ARG A 179 4.35 -16.76 -16.70
C ARG A 179 3.93 -15.45 -16.04
N THR A 180 3.24 -15.50 -14.90
CA THR A 180 2.81 -14.31 -14.14
C THR A 180 4.01 -13.52 -13.62
N GLN A 181 5.01 -14.18 -13.05
CA GLN A 181 6.23 -13.52 -12.58
C GLN A 181 6.99 -12.86 -13.74
N SER A 182 7.14 -13.56 -14.87
CA SER A 182 7.79 -13.00 -16.07
C SER A 182 7.01 -11.81 -16.63
N TRP A 183 5.67 -11.89 -16.63
CA TRP A 183 4.78 -10.83 -17.08
C TRP A 183 4.89 -9.59 -16.18
N LEU A 184 4.88 -9.75 -14.86
CA LEU A 184 5.05 -8.65 -13.90
C LEU A 184 6.43 -7.99 -14.04
N ALA A 185 7.49 -8.80 -14.19
CA ALA A 185 8.85 -8.29 -14.38
C ALA A 185 9.03 -7.47 -15.66
N ALA A 186 8.18 -7.67 -16.68
CA ALA A 186 8.18 -6.88 -17.90
C ALA A 186 7.44 -5.53 -17.74
N ARG A 187 6.62 -5.37 -16.69
CA ARG A 187 5.75 -4.20 -16.48
C ARG A 187 6.32 -3.14 -15.55
N LEU A 188 7.37 -3.47 -14.80
CA LEU A 188 8.09 -2.53 -13.93
C LEU A 188 9.57 -2.42 -14.34
N PRO A 189 9.87 -1.95 -15.56
CA PRO A 189 11.22 -1.93 -16.10
C PRO A 189 12.18 -1.04 -15.30
N CYS A 190 11.75 0.10 -14.76
CA CYS A 190 12.62 0.92 -13.91
C CYS A 190 12.99 0.22 -12.61
N CYS A 191 12.03 -0.46 -11.97
CA CYS A 191 12.30 -1.23 -10.76
C CYS A 191 13.26 -2.41 -11.04
N ARG A 192 13.09 -3.07 -12.18
CA ARG A 192 13.97 -4.16 -12.63
C ARG A 192 15.38 -3.67 -12.96
N ALA A 193 15.51 -2.56 -13.68
CA ALA A 193 16.80 -1.96 -14.03
C ALA A 193 17.60 -1.56 -12.78
N ARG A 194 16.90 -1.16 -11.71
CA ARG A 194 17.50 -0.86 -10.40
C ARG A 194 17.81 -2.09 -9.55
N GLY A 195 17.38 -3.29 -9.95
CA GLY A 195 17.55 -4.52 -9.16
C GLY A 195 16.72 -4.54 -7.87
N ILE A 196 15.64 -3.75 -7.80
CA ILE A 196 14.79 -3.65 -6.60
C ILE A 196 13.45 -4.37 -6.76
N PHE A 197 13.19 -5.01 -7.90
CA PHE A 197 11.93 -5.69 -8.17
C PHE A 197 11.97 -7.17 -7.80
N ASP A 198 10.95 -7.62 -7.08
CA ASP A 198 10.69 -9.04 -6.82
C ASP A 198 9.20 -9.33 -6.99
N SER A 199 8.86 -10.56 -7.35
CA SER A 199 7.46 -10.99 -7.50
C SER A 199 7.22 -12.41 -7.01
N GLU A 200 6.08 -12.59 -6.36
CA GLU A 200 5.67 -13.87 -5.80
C GLU A 200 4.23 -14.17 -6.21
N ALA A 201 4.02 -15.20 -7.03
CA ALA A 201 2.68 -15.75 -7.19
C ALA A 201 2.42 -16.75 -6.06
N ILE A 202 1.25 -16.68 -5.43
CA ILE A 202 0.79 -17.54 -4.33
C ILE A 202 -0.57 -18.15 -4.71
N SER A 203 -0.74 -19.45 -4.48
CA SER A 203 -2.06 -20.09 -4.58
C SER A 203 -2.87 -19.72 -3.35
N ALA A 204 -4.09 -19.21 -3.55
CA ALA A 204 -5.01 -18.93 -2.45
C ALA A 204 -5.48 -20.23 -1.75
#